data_AF-A0A7V9NBQ8-F1
#
_entry.id   AF-A0A7V9NBQ8-F1
#
_cell.length_a   1.000
_cell.length_b   1.000
_cell.length_c   1.000
_cell.angle_alpha   90.00
_cell.angle_beta   90.00
_cell.angle_gamma   90.00
#
_symmetry.space_group_name_H-M   'P 1'
#
loop_
_entity.id
_entity.type
_entity.pdbx_description
1 polymer ?
#
loop_
_entity_poly.entity_id
_entity_poly.type
_entity_poly.pdbx_seq_one_letter_code
_entity_poly.pdbx_strand_id
1 'polypeptide(L)'
;MAAPEGSPTSLHALRPPHEPRTIVLIISDSISRGDLPGLSQRAGILLEGCDADLIVCDVATHVEPDAVAVDALARLQLVAIRSGRQVRLRHASGELLELLTLLGLSDVVPSYDGSGIEPEGQTEKREETRGVEEEADIGDLTG
;
A
#
# COMPACT_ATOMS: atom_id res chain seq x y z
N MET A 1 -37.63 28.69 19.58
CA MET A 1 -37.64 27.71 18.47
C MET A 1 -36.44 28.04 17.59
N ALA A 2 -35.30 27.43 17.91
CA ALA A 2 -34.02 27.67 17.25
C ALA A 2 -33.67 26.43 16.42
N ALA A 3 -33.47 26.60 15.13
CA ALA A 3 -32.87 25.57 14.29
C ALA A 3 -31.34 25.62 14.49
N PRO A 4 -30.64 24.50 14.73
CA PRO A 4 -29.20 24.48 14.64
C PRO A 4 -28.81 24.42 13.16
N GLU A 5 -28.21 25.51 12.68
CA GLU A 5 -27.48 25.58 11.42
C GLU A 5 -26.33 24.56 11.48
N GLY A 6 -26.47 23.46 10.75
CA GLY A 6 -25.40 22.50 10.54
C GLY A 6 -24.31 23.13 9.68
N SER A 7 -23.11 23.26 10.25
CA SER A 7 -21.91 23.70 9.54
C SER A 7 -21.69 22.88 8.26
N PRO A 8 -21.39 23.51 7.10
CA PRO A 8 -21.16 22.78 5.87
C PRO A 8 -19.86 21.98 5.97
N THR A 9 -19.98 20.67 5.81
CA THR A 9 -18.87 19.72 5.64
C THR A 9 -17.90 20.26 4.58
N SER A 10 -16.63 20.44 4.96
CA SER A 10 -15.57 20.85 4.05
C SER A 10 -15.48 19.88 2.87
N LEU A 11 -15.93 20.34 1.69
CA LEU A 11 -15.66 19.72 0.40
C LEU A 11 -14.20 19.99 0.03
N HIS A 12 -13.25 19.39 0.76
CA HIS A 12 -11.86 19.42 0.35
C HIS A 12 -11.69 18.51 -0.88
N ALA A 13 -11.84 19.15 -2.04
CA ALA A 13 -11.47 18.65 -3.36
C ALA A 13 -12.24 17.41 -3.84
N LEU A 14 -13.40 17.65 -4.45
CA LEU A 14 -13.87 16.83 -5.57
C LEU A 14 -12.92 17.03 -6.76
N ARG A 15 -11.71 16.51 -6.61
CA ARG A 15 -10.80 16.32 -7.74
C ARG A 15 -11.46 15.22 -8.58
N PRO A 16 -11.76 15.44 -9.87
CA PRO A 16 -12.18 14.33 -10.72
C PRO A 16 -11.13 13.23 -10.56
N PRO A 17 -11.52 11.93 -10.48
CA PRO A 17 -10.54 10.86 -10.46
C PRO A 17 -9.63 11.09 -11.66
N HIS A 18 -8.37 11.46 -11.40
CA HIS A 18 -7.38 11.48 -12.47
C HIS A 18 -7.35 10.06 -12.98
N GLU A 19 -7.49 9.86 -14.29
CA GLU A 19 -7.20 8.57 -14.88
C GLU A 19 -5.81 8.18 -14.37
N PRO A 20 -5.67 7.10 -13.58
CA PRO A 20 -4.45 6.85 -12.83
C PRO A 20 -3.31 6.77 -13.83
N ARG A 21 -2.45 7.79 -13.80
CA ARG A 21 -1.33 7.86 -14.73
C ARG A 21 -0.41 6.72 -14.33
N THR A 22 -0.22 5.80 -15.27
CA THR A 22 0.50 4.56 -15.02
C THR A 22 1.80 4.59 -15.80
N ILE A 23 2.92 4.32 -15.12
CA ILE A 23 4.21 4.05 -15.78
C ILE A 23 4.58 2.59 -15.56
N VAL A 24 5.08 1.96 -16.62
CA VAL A 24 5.60 0.59 -16.55
C VAL A 24 7.12 0.65 -16.42
N LEU A 25 7.66 0.08 -15.34
CA LEU A 25 9.07 -0.19 -15.17
C LEU A 25 9.33 -1.65 -15.54
N ILE A 26 10.16 -1.86 -16.56
CA ILE A 26 10.55 -3.21 -16.97
C ILE A 26 11.83 -3.58 -16.21
N ILE A 27 11.76 -4.63 -15.40
CA ILE A 27 12.92 -5.23 -14.76
C ILE A 27 13.37 -6.36 -15.67
N SER A 28 14.42 -6.10 -16.44
CA SER A 28 15.05 -7.09 -17.32
C SER A 28 16.35 -7.56 -16.67
N ASP A 29 16.60 -8.87 -16.76
CA ASP A 29 17.84 -9.54 -16.30
C ASP A 29 17.95 -9.76 -14.78
N SER A 30 18.94 -10.57 -14.36
CA SER A 30 19.22 -10.82 -12.95
C SER A 30 19.75 -9.56 -12.27
N ILE A 31 19.12 -9.14 -11.18
CA ILE A 31 19.61 -8.02 -10.36
C ILE A 31 20.70 -8.56 -9.45
N SER A 32 21.91 -8.00 -9.50
CA SER A 32 22.95 -8.35 -8.54
C SER A 32 22.81 -7.52 -7.26
N ARG A 33 23.32 -8.04 -6.14
CA ARG A 33 23.32 -7.30 -4.86
C ARG A 33 24.06 -5.96 -4.96
N GLY A 34 25.05 -5.84 -5.84
CA GLY A 34 25.79 -4.61 -6.07
C GLY A 34 24.96 -3.50 -6.72
N ASP A 35 23.90 -3.86 -7.44
CA ASP A 35 23.06 -2.92 -8.19
C ASP A 35 21.98 -2.26 -7.34
N LEU A 36 21.65 -2.84 -6.18
CA LEU A 36 20.53 -2.43 -5.33
C LEU A 36 20.59 -0.95 -4.90
N PRO A 37 21.74 -0.40 -4.44
CA PRO A 37 21.81 1.01 -4.07
C PRO A 37 21.56 1.91 -5.28
N GLY A 38 22.16 1.58 -6.43
CA GLY A 38 21.99 2.32 -7.67
C GLY A 38 20.55 2.25 -8.21
N LEU A 39 19.88 1.11 -8.06
CA LEU A 39 18.48 0.94 -8.46
C LEU A 39 17.56 1.87 -7.66
N SER A 40 17.70 1.91 -6.33
CA SER A 40 16.89 2.79 -5.48
C SER A 40 17.09 4.27 -5.80
N GLN A 41 18.32 4.69 -6.08
CA GLN A 41 18.64 6.07 -6.46
C GLN A 41 18.01 6.43 -7.81
N ARG A 42 18.17 5.57 -8.82
CA ARG A 42 17.58 5.78 -10.16
C ARG A 42 16.05 5.82 -10.09
N ALA A 43 15.45 4.94 -9.29
CA ALA A 43 14.02 4.95 -9.03
C ALA A 43 13.58 6.26 -8.36
N GLY A 44 14.30 6.73 -7.34
CA GLY A 44 14.00 8.02 -6.68
C GLY A 44 13.98 9.17 -7.67
N ILE A 45 15.03 9.31 -8.49
CA ILE A 45 15.12 10.36 -9.51
C ILE A 45 13.97 10.25 -10.53
N LEU A 46 13.64 9.03 -10.97
CA LEU A 46 12.54 8.80 -11.90
C LEU A 46 11.20 9.23 -11.29
N LEU A 47 10.99 8.91 -10.02
CA LEU A 47 9.73 9.18 -9.31
C LEU A 47 9.60 10.63 -8.85
N GLU A 48 10.68 11.38 -8.67
CA GLU A 48 10.60 12.81 -8.39
C GLU A 48 10.06 13.62 -9.58
N GLY A 49 10.41 13.22 -10.81
CA GLY A 49 9.97 13.90 -12.05
C GLY A 49 8.69 13.36 -12.67
N CYS A 50 8.05 12.37 -12.05
CA CYS A 50 6.94 11.62 -12.62
C CYS A 50 5.58 12.15 -12.12
N ASP A 51 4.54 12.20 -12.96
CA ASP A 51 3.16 12.51 -12.51
C ASP A 51 2.28 11.25 -12.38
N ALA A 52 2.88 10.06 -12.31
CA ALA A 52 2.17 8.78 -12.23
C ALA A 52 1.76 8.40 -10.80
N ASP A 53 0.48 8.10 -10.60
CA ASP A 53 -0.04 7.61 -9.33
C ASP A 53 0.31 6.13 -9.11
N LEU A 54 0.43 5.37 -10.21
CA LEU A 54 0.71 3.94 -10.23
C LEU A 54 1.97 3.61 -11.04
N ILE A 55 2.85 2.81 -10.44
CA ILE A 55 4.03 2.25 -11.08
C ILE A 55 3.83 0.74 -11.21
N VAL A 56 3.76 0.25 -12.43
CA VAL A 56 3.66 -1.18 -12.71
C VAL A 56 5.05 -1.73 -12.98
N CYS A 57 5.53 -2.62 -12.12
CA CYS A 57 6.82 -3.28 -12.29
C CYS A 57 6.60 -4.58 -13.06
N ASP A 58 6.98 -4.60 -14.33
CA ASP A 58 6.91 -5.80 -15.16
C ASP A 58 8.17 -6.65 -14.95
N VAL A 59 7.97 -7.88 -14.48
CA VAL A 59 9.02 -8.87 -14.16
C VAL A 59 8.90 -10.12 -15.06
N ALA A 60 8.28 -9.98 -16.25
CA ALA A 60 8.00 -11.10 -17.16
C ALA A 60 9.20 -11.92 -17.62
N THR A 61 10.44 -11.41 -17.54
CA THR A 61 11.61 -12.03 -18.17
C THR A 61 12.84 -12.06 -17.28
N HIS A 62 13.38 -13.27 -17.04
CA HIS A 62 14.71 -13.54 -16.45
C HIS A 62 14.98 -13.04 -15.03
N VAL A 63 13.95 -12.69 -14.26
CA VAL A 63 14.13 -12.45 -12.81
C VAL A 63 14.13 -13.81 -12.10
N GLU A 64 15.31 -14.25 -11.68
CA GLU A 64 15.42 -15.40 -10.79
C GLU A 64 14.73 -15.06 -9.45
N PRO A 65 13.81 -15.90 -8.94
CA PRO A 65 13.07 -15.62 -7.71
C PRO A 65 13.97 -15.84 -6.49
N ASP A 66 14.91 -14.92 -6.30
CA ASP A 66 15.87 -14.93 -5.21
C ASP A 66 15.64 -13.77 -4.22
N ALA A 67 16.39 -13.80 -3.12
CA ALA A 67 16.30 -12.75 -2.11
C ALA A 67 16.80 -11.37 -2.63
N VAL A 68 17.58 -11.33 -3.70
CA VAL A 68 18.09 -10.07 -4.27
C VAL A 68 17.01 -9.39 -5.09
N ALA A 69 16.26 -10.15 -5.91
CA ALA A 69 15.09 -9.68 -6.61
C ALA A 69 14.02 -9.16 -5.63
N VAL A 70 13.77 -9.90 -4.54
CA VAL A 70 12.82 -9.45 -3.51
C VAL A 70 13.29 -8.17 -2.81
N ASP A 71 14.56 -8.06 -2.42
CA ASP A 71 15.08 -6.83 -1.80
C ASP A 71 15.00 -5.64 -2.77
N ALA A 72 15.26 -5.86 -4.05
CA ALA A 72 15.12 -4.84 -5.08
C ALA A 72 13.67 -4.32 -5.19
N LEU A 73 12.70 -5.23 -5.23
CA LEU A 73 11.28 -4.88 -5.30
C LEU A 73 10.79 -4.17 -4.03
N ALA A 74 11.18 -4.67 -2.86
CA ALA A 74 10.83 -4.05 -1.57
C ALA A 74 11.42 -2.64 -1.44
N ARG A 75 12.67 -2.43 -1.90
CA ARG A 75 13.29 -1.10 -1.94
C ARG A 75 12.57 -0.17 -2.90
N LEU A 76 12.18 -0.64 -4.07
CA LEU A 76 11.44 0.15 -5.04
C LEU A 76 10.08 0.58 -4.49
N GLN A 77 9.37 -0.34 -3.85
CA GLN A 77 8.13 -0.05 -3.14
C GLN A 77 8.34 1.03 -2.07
N LEU A 78 9.39 0.90 -1.26
CA LEU A 78 9.70 1.87 -0.21
C LEU A 78 9.93 3.27 -0.76
N VAL A 79 10.64 3.39 -1.89
CA VAL A 79 10.84 4.69 -2.56
C VAL A 79 9.49 5.24 -3.06
N ALA A 80 8.65 4.39 -3.67
CA ALA A 80 7.34 4.81 -4.16
C ALA A 80 6.40 5.30 -3.04
N ILE A 81 6.29 4.55 -1.93
CA ILE A 81 5.47 4.92 -0.77
C ILE A 81 5.94 6.25 -0.19
N ARG A 82 7.26 6.46 -0.07
CA ARG A 82 7.82 7.73 0.41
C ARG A 82 7.48 8.91 -0.49
N SER A 83 7.27 8.66 -1.78
CA SER A 83 6.81 9.64 -2.76
C SER A 83 5.29 9.70 -2.90
N GLY A 84 4.53 8.98 -2.08
CA GLY A 84 3.05 8.95 -2.13
C GLY A 84 2.47 8.19 -3.32
N ARG A 85 3.23 7.26 -3.91
CA ARG A 85 2.85 6.47 -5.10
C ARG A 85 2.64 5.01 -4.73
N GLN A 86 1.89 4.31 -5.58
CA GLN A 86 1.73 2.86 -5.49
C GLN A 86 2.63 2.13 -6.49
N VAL A 87 3.17 0.98 -6.08
CA VAL A 87 3.86 0.03 -6.96
C VAL A 87 3.08 -1.28 -6.97
N ARG A 88 2.92 -1.89 -8.16
CA ARG A 88 2.30 -3.20 -8.33
C ARG A 88 3.12 -4.08 -9.29
N LEU A 89 3.21 -5.38 -9.03
CA LEU A 89 3.97 -6.34 -9.87
C LEU A 89 3.14 -6.91 -11.01
N ARG A 90 3.62 -6.83 -12.24
CA ARG A 90 2.99 -7.47 -13.40
C ARG A 90 3.84 -8.64 -13.89
N HIS A 91 3.18 -9.73 -14.27
CA HIS A 91 3.81 -10.95 -14.77
C HIS A 91 4.83 -11.58 -13.80
N ALA A 92 4.63 -11.43 -12.49
CA ALA A 92 5.42 -12.14 -11.48
C ALA A 92 5.22 -13.66 -11.61
N SER A 93 6.31 -14.42 -11.57
CA SER A 93 6.25 -15.87 -11.55
C SER A 93 5.61 -16.37 -10.25
N GLY A 94 4.99 -17.55 -10.29
CA GLY A 94 4.41 -18.17 -9.09
C GLY A 94 5.45 -18.33 -7.97
N GLU A 95 6.67 -18.74 -8.33
CA GLU A 95 7.80 -18.88 -7.38
C GLU A 95 8.18 -17.56 -6.71
N LEU A 96 8.16 -16.43 -7.43
CA LEU A 96 8.42 -15.12 -6.84
C LEU A 96 7.31 -14.69 -5.88
N LEU A 97 6.06 -14.95 -6.22
CA LEU A 97 4.90 -14.67 -5.36
C LEU A 97 4.91 -15.55 -4.09
N GLU A 98 5.28 -16.82 -4.23
CA GLU A 98 5.49 -17.73 -3.10
C GLU A 98 6.63 -17.24 -2.19
N LEU A 99 7.74 -16.79 -2.77
CA LEU A 99 8.85 -16.23 -1.99
C LEU A 99 8.45 -14.95 -1.26
N LEU A 100 7.72 -14.04 -1.91
CA LEU A 100 7.16 -12.85 -1.26
C LEU A 100 6.23 -13.23 -0.10
N THR A 101 5.40 -14.25 -0.29
CA THR A 101 4.50 -14.77 0.74
C THR A 101 5.28 -15.37 1.91
N LEU A 102 6.30 -16.19 1.63
CA LEU A 102 7.18 -16.79 2.63
C LEU A 102 7.89 -15.72 3.47
N LEU A 103 8.25 -14.60 2.85
CA LEU A 103 8.93 -13.48 3.51
C LEU A 103 7.96 -12.47 4.17
N GLY A 104 6.64 -12.67 4.06
CA GLY A 104 5.63 -11.76 4.60
C GLY A 104 5.56 -10.41 3.87
N LEU A 105 5.91 -10.38 2.59
CA LEU A 105 6.00 -9.16 1.77
C LEU A 105 4.89 -9.04 0.72
N SER A 106 3.90 -9.95 0.70
CA SER A 106 2.81 -9.94 -0.29
C SER A 106 1.96 -8.66 -0.24
N ASP A 107 1.72 -8.11 0.96
CA ASP A 107 0.98 -6.85 1.13
C ASP A 107 1.85 -5.62 0.86
N VAL A 108 3.18 -5.77 1.00
CA VAL A 108 4.14 -4.71 0.72
C VAL A 108 4.30 -4.54 -0.78
N VAL A 109 4.38 -5.63 -1.53
CA VAL A 109 4.60 -5.62 -2.97
C VAL A 109 3.45 -6.35 -3.68
N PRO A 110 2.29 -5.69 -3.81
CA PRO A 110 1.08 -6.33 -4.33
C PRO A 110 1.23 -6.69 -5.81
N SER A 111 0.70 -7.86 -6.21
CA SER A 111 0.59 -8.24 -7.61
C SER A 111 -0.52 -7.45 -8.32
N TYR A 112 -0.23 -6.98 -9.53
CA TYR A 112 -1.18 -6.45 -10.48
C TYR A 112 -1.93 -7.62 -11.13
N ASP A 113 -3.13 -7.92 -10.63
CA ASP A 113 -4.03 -8.93 -11.21
C ASP A 113 -4.78 -8.42 -12.47
N GLY A 114 -4.48 -7.19 -12.92
CA GLY A 114 -5.18 -6.55 -14.04
C GLY A 114 -6.60 -6.09 -13.70
N SER A 115 -7.08 -6.38 -12.49
CA SER A 115 -8.32 -5.87 -11.94
C SER A 115 -7.97 -4.61 -11.16
N GLY A 116 -8.44 -3.46 -11.59
CA GLY A 116 -8.24 -2.18 -10.89
C GLY A 116 -8.95 -2.09 -9.53
N ILE A 117 -9.12 -3.21 -8.82
CA ILE A 117 -9.79 -3.29 -7.54
C ILE A 117 -8.70 -3.34 -6.47
N GLU A 118 -8.52 -2.24 -5.76
CA GLU A 118 -7.75 -2.23 -4.52
C GLU A 118 -8.48 -3.17 -3.53
N PRO A 119 -7.81 -4.13 -2.87
CA PRO A 119 -8.37 -4.68 -1.64
C PRO A 119 -8.36 -3.52 -0.64
N GLU A 120 -9.52 -2.93 -0.38
CA GLU A 120 -9.69 -1.97 0.70
C GLU A 120 -9.09 -2.58 1.95
N GLY A 121 -8.04 -1.92 2.48
CA GLY A 121 -7.43 -2.28 3.74
C GLY A 121 -8.53 -2.33 4.79
N GLN A 122 -8.92 -3.54 5.18
CA GLN A 122 -9.80 -3.75 6.29
C GLN A 122 -9.05 -3.23 7.51
N THR A 123 -9.41 -2.02 7.91
CA THR A 123 -9.03 -1.46 9.19
C THR A 123 -9.49 -2.49 10.22
N GLU A 124 -8.55 -3.18 10.85
CA GLU A 124 -8.84 -3.97 12.03
C GLU A 124 -9.54 -3.03 13.01
N LYS A 125 -10.85 -3.23 13.13
CA LYS A 125 -11.70 -2.50 14.05
C LYS A 125 -11.23 -2.90 15.43
N ARG A 126 -10.24 -2.18 15.98
CA ARG A 126 -9.79 -2.33 17.35
C ARG A 126 -11.04 -2.28 18.21
N GLU A 127 -11.31 -3.41 18.84
CA GLU A 127 -12.47 -3.67 19.67
C GLU A 127 -12.61 -2.53 20.68
N GLU A 128 -13.76 -1.83 20.63
CA GLU A 128 -14.17 -0.87 21.64
C GLU A 128 -14.18 -1.60 22.99
N THR A 129 -13.24 -1.25 23.86
CA THR A 129 -13.32 -1.64 25.27
C THR A 129 -14.55 -0.97 25.85
N ARG A 130 -15.61 -1.79 25.94
CA ARG A 130 -16.87 -1.57 26.66
C ARG A 130 -16.70 -0.62 27.83
N GLY A 131 -17.50 0.44 27.83
CA GLY A 131 -17.73 1.24 29.03
C GLY A 131 -18.17 0.32 30.17
N VAL A 132 -17.44 0.37 31.28
CA VAL A 132 -17.91 -0.20 32.54
C VAL A 132 -18.80 0.87 33.15
N GLU A 133 -20.11 0.73 32.99
CA GLU A 133 -21.07 1.39 33.88
C GLU A 133 -20.99 0.63 35.20
N GLU A 134 -20.34 1.23 36.19
CA GLU A 134 -20.37 0.78 37.57
C GLU A 134 -21.80 1.02 38.08
N GLU A 135 -22.61 -0.04 38.12
CA GLU A 135 -23.93 -0.02 38.72
C GLU A 135 -23.79 0.31 40.21
N ALA A 136 -24.31 1.48 40.60
CA ALA A 136 -24.52 1.82 41.98
C ALA A 136 -25.57 0.86 42.58
N ASP A 137 -25.13 -0.01 43.48
CA ASP A 137 -26.02 -0.84 44.29
C ASP A 137 -26.88 0.07 45.19
N ILE A 138 -28.15 0.20 44.83
CA ILE A 138 -29.21 0.81 45.64
C ILE A 138 -29.94 -0.31 46.38
N GLY A 139 -29.75 -0.34 47.70
CA GLY A 139 -30.55 -1.06 48.68
C GLY A 139 -29.78 -1.18 49.99
N ASP A 140 -30.25 -0.83 51.17
CA ASP A 140 -31.62 -0.81 51.67
C ASP A 140 -31.70 0.17 52.86
N LEU A 141 -32.69 1.07 52.83
CA LEU A 141 -33.17 1.81 54.00
C LEU A 141 -34.41 1.09 54.51
N THR A 142 -34.23 0.15 55.43
CA THR A 142 -35.28 -0.23 56.38
C THR A 142 -34.67 -0.53 57.76
N GLY A 143 -35.06 0.24 58.78
CA GLY A 143 -34.71 -0.01 60.19
C GLY A 143 -34.45 1.26 61.01
#